data_AF-A0A355IPB8-F1
#
_entry.id   AF-A0A355IPB8-F1
#
_cell.length_a   1.000
_cell.length_b   1.000
_cell.length_c   1.000
_cell.angle_alpha   90.00
_cell.angle_beta   90.00
_cell.angle_gamma   90.00
#
_symmetry.space_group_name_H-M   'P 1'
#
loop_
_entity.id
_entity.type
_entity.pdbx_description
1 polymer ?
#
loop_
_entity_poly.entity_id
_entity_poly.type
_entity_poly.pdbx_seq_one_letter_code
_entity_poly.pdbx_strand_id
1 'polypeptide(L)'
;MHYFSRTVVISYLYHNEFGYFSLNPIDKALIELPVIEDDSQINNAIVDYSPTSVHMLDTIVEELSVLGCKALELRYYYQLPLDELKRALMITARSSIEKVEVCVEKSVEFKLETLVALKEAFPKLSKLTLSNALENVIYKHDGLVIISTTEIIRSENKCGVTGDSYCIAEHRLYWESMYYNNCLYKKIAIDKEGYIKNCPSMKERYGHVTETTLTSVVQSDAFRKYWEITKDKIEVCSQCELRYVCQDCRAYTIETGNPYSKPLKCRYDPRK
;
A
#
# COMPACT_ATOMS: atom_id res chain seq x y z
N MET A 1 -10.71 23.26 -19.07
CA MET A 1 -11.98 22.75 -18.50
C MET A 1 -12.86 22.28 -19.64
N HIS A 2 -12.77 21.00 -20.04
CA HIS A 2 -13.72 20.42 -20.98
C HIS A 2 -14.95 19.96 -20.18
N TYR A 3 -15.99 20.80 -20.15
CA TYR A 3 -17.32 20.36 -19.77
C TYR A 3 -17.83 19.43 -20.88
N PHE A 4 -17.56 18.13 -20.76
CA PHE A 4 -18.34 17.16 -21.51
C PHE A 4 -19.76 17.23 -20.96
N SER A 5 -20.74 17.61 -21.79
CA SER A 5 -22.13 17.60 -21.36
C SER A 5 -22.51 16.16 -20.97
N ARG A 6 -23.33 15.99 -19.93
CA ARG A 6 -23.81 14.65 -19.49
C ARG A 6 -24.31 13.80 -20.66
N THR A 7 -24.92 14.44 -21.65
CA THR A 7 -25.42 13.80 -22.87
C THR A 7 -24.31 13.17 -23.70
N VAL A 8 -23.13 13.80 -23.80
CA VAL A 8 -22.00 13.22 -24.55
C VAL A 8 -21.45 11.98 -23.86
N VAL A 9 -21.34 11.98 -22.53
CA VAL A 9 -20.84 10.83 -21.77
C VAL A 9 -21.82 9.66 -21.87
N ILE A 10 -23.12 9.90 -21.66
CA ILE A 10 -24.13 8.85 -21.75
C ILE A 10 -24.19 8.26 -23.17
N SER A 11 -24.18 9.13 -24.20
CA SER A 11 -24.12 8.66 -25.59
C SER A 11 -22.86 7.85 -25.85
N TYR A 12 -21.69 8.28 -25.35
CA TYR A 12 -20.45 7.52 -25.50
C TYR A 12 -20.55 6.13 -24.85
N LEU A 13 -21.04 6.05 -23.61
CA LEU A 13 -21.19 4.77 -22.91
C LEU A 13 -22.15 3.82 -23.65
N TYR A 14 -23.27 4.34 -24.15
CA TYR A 14 -24.25 3.55 -24.89
C TYR A 14 -23.70 3.04 -26.23
N HIS A 15 -23.07 3.91 -27.03
CA HIS A 15 -22.55 3.54 -28.36
C HIS A 15 -21.33 2.62 -28.29
N ASN A 16 -20.58 2.63 -27.18
CA ASN A 16 -19.46 1.70 -26.96
C ASN A 16 -19.88 0.48 -26.14
N GLU A 17 -21.19 0.27 -25.94
CA GLU A 17 -21.73 -0.89 -25.21
C GLU A 17 -21.20 -1.04 -23.78
N PHE A 18 -20.76 0.06 -23.16
CA PHE A 18 -20.32 0.11 -21.76
C PHE A 18 -21.50 0.19 -20.77
N GLY A 19 -22.73 0.26 -21.27
CA GLY A 19 -23.94 0.25 -20.46
C GLY A 19 -25.20 0.17 -21.32
N TYR A 20 -26.35 0.03 -20.66
CA TYR A 20 -27.67 -0.02 -21.29
C TYR A 20 -28.66 0.84 -20.52
N PHE A 21 -29.74 1.26 -21.19
CA PHE A 21 -30.85 1.94 -20.55
C PHE A 21 -31.82 0.91 -19.96
N SER A 22 -32.20 1.10 -18.70
CA SER A 22 -33.24 0.31 -18.04
C SER A 22 -34.38 1.23 -17.60
N LEU A 23 -35.62 0.81 -17.87
CA LEU A 23 -36.83 1.47 -17.36
C LEU A 23 -37.15 1.06 -15.91
N ASN A 24 -36.60 -0.08 -15.48
CA ASN A 24 -36.66 -0.51 -14.09
C ASN A 24 -35.51 0.15 -13.33
N PRO A 25 -35.76 0.76 -12.15
CA PRO A 25 -34.67 1.15 -11.28
C PRO A 25 -33.81 -0.09 -11.02
N ILE A 26 -32.50 0.05 -11.15
CA ILE A 26 -31.56 -1.02 -10.81
C ILE A 26 -31.81 -1.30 -9.32
N ASP A 27 -32.37 -2.47 -9.02
CA ASP A 27 -32.52 -2.93 -7.65
C ASP A 27 -31.16 -2.87 -6.96
N LYS A 28 -31.14 -2.60 -5.66
CA LYS A 28 -29.93 -2.53 -4.82
C LYS A 28 -29.03 -3.78 -4.86
N ALA A 29 -29.36 -4.79 -5.67
CA ALA A 29 -28.45 -5.85 -6.09
C ALA A 29 -27.29 -5.23 -6.89
N LEU A 30 -26.39 -4.58 -6.15
CA LEU A 30 -24.98 -4.48 -6.45
C LEU A 30 -24.57 -5.81 -7.10
N ILE A 31 -23.85 -5.72 -8.22
CA ILE A 31 -23.17 -6.85 -8.83
C ILE A 31 -22.59 -7.69 -7.68
N GLU A 32 -23.11 -8.91 -7.48
CA GLU A 32 -22.55 -9.83 -6.50
C GLU A 32 -21.16 -10.21 -7.00
N LEU A 33 -20.18 -9.45 -6.52
CA LEU A 33 -18.79 -9.68 -6.85
C LEU A 33 -18.34 -10.95 -6.10
N PRO A 34 -17.59 -11.83 -6.77
CA PRO A 34 -17.12 -13.06 -6.14
C PRO A 34 -16.31 -12.73 -4.89
N VAL A 35 -16.58 -13.47 -3.82
CA VAL A 35 -15.80 -13.38 -2.58
C VAL A 35 -14.35 -13.71 -2.89
N ILE A 36 -13.44 -12.86 -2.43
CA ILE A 36 -12.00 -13.12 -2.57
C ILE A 36 -11.59 -13.99 -1.40
N GLU A 37 -11.32 -15.27 -1.68
CA GLU A 37 -10.72 -16.19 -0.73
C GLU A 37 -9.22 -15.88 -0.58
N ASP A 38 -8.77 -15.70 0.66
CA ASP A 38 -7.38 -15.40 0.99
C ASP A 38 -7.04 -16.00 2.37
N ASP A 39 -6.32 -17.13 2.35
CA ASP A 39 -5.92 -17.86 3.55
C ASP A 39 -4.71 -17.22 4.27
N SER A 40 -4.10 -16.18 3.70
CA SER A 40 -3.00 -15.49 4.37
C SER A 40 -3.46 -14.79 5.64
N GLN A 41 -2.67 -14.85 6.70
CA GLN A 41 -2.94 -14.03 7.90
C GLN A 41 -2.50 -12.58 7.69
N ILE A 42 -1.43 -12.40 6.89
CA ILE A 42 -0.91 -11.12 6.43
C ILE A 42 -0.69 -11.22 4.93
N ASN A 43 -1.08 -10.19 4.18
CA ASN A 43 -0.90 -10.13 2.73
C ASN A 43 0.29 -9.27 2.32
N ASN A 44 0.54 -8.18 3.07
CA ASN A 44 1.52 -7.16 2.77
C ASN A 44 2.31 -6.77 4.03
N ALA A 45 3.62 -6.64 3.89
CA ALA A 45 4.51 -6.18 4.95
C ALA A 45 5.34 -4.97 4.52
N ILE A 46 5.68 -4.11 5.47
CA ILE A 46 6.61 -2.99 5.27
C ILE A 46 7.73 -3.07 6.31
N VAL A 47 8.98 -2.97 5.90
CA VAL A 47 10.13 -2.93 6.81
C VAL A 47 10.96 -1.69 6.52
N ASP A 48 11.12 -0.85 7.54
CA ASP A 48 11.87 0.40 7.46
C ASP A 48 13.28 0.22 8.00
N TYR A 49 14.25 0.84 7.36
CA TYR A 49 15.64 0.83 7.79
C TYR A 49 16.22 2.24 7.88
N SER A 50 16.97 2.49 8.94
CA SER A 50 17.91 3.60 9.09
C SER A 50 19.34 3.05 9.17
N PRO A 51 20.37 3.91 9.10
CA PRO A 51 21.76 3.46 9.29
C PRO A 51 22.04 2.79 10.64
N THR A 52 21.15 2.95 11.62
CA THR A 52 21.30 2.39 12.98
C THR A 52 20.33 1.25 13.26
N SER A 53 19.57 0.78 12.27
CA SER A 53 18.65 -0.34 12.42
C SER A 53 19.41 -1.63 12.72
N VAL A 54 18.90 -2.42 13.67
CA VAL A 54 19.54 -3.68 14.12
C VAL A 54 18.69 -4.92 13.87
N HIS A 55 17.44 -4.76 13.43
CA HIS A 55 16.56 -5.89 13.15
C HIS A 55 16.98 -6.62 11.88
N MET A 56 16.91 -7.95 11.93
CA MET A 56 17.48 -8.84 10.92
C MET A 56 16.40 -9.24 9.90
N LEU A 57 16.66 -8.97 8.62
CA LEU A 57 15.66 -9.20 7.56
C LEU A 57 15.34 -10.69 7.35
N ASP A 58 16.32 -11.57 7.48
CA ASP A 58 16.15 -13.02 7.36
C ASP A 58 15.12 -13.55 8.35
N THR A 59 15.26 -13.20 9.64
CA THR A 59 14.31 -13.57 10.71
C THR A 59 12.91 -13.05 10.39
N ILE A 60 12.81 -11.79 9.96
CA ILE A 60 11.53 -11.17 9.59
C ILE A 60 10.88 -11.90 8.43
N VAL A 61 11.64 -12.20 7.37
CA VAL A 61 11.13 -12.85 6.16
C VAL A 61 10.68 -14.29 6.44
N GLU A 62 11.35 -15.00 7.32
CA GLU A 62 10.92 -16.33 7.79
C GLU A 62 9.55 -16.25 8.49
N GLU A 63 9.39 -15.34 9.45
CA GLU A 63 8.11 -15.15 10.14
C GLU A 63 6.98 -14.68 9.20
N LEU A 64 7.29 -13.78 8.27
CA LEU A 64 6.34 -13.35 7.24
C LEU A 64 5.91 -14.52 6.34
N SER A 65 6.81 -15.47 6.07
CA SER A 65 6.48 -16.65 5.28
C SER A 65 5.50 -17.56 6.00
N VAL A 66 5.66 -17.74 7.31
CA VAL A 66 4.71 -18.49 8.16
C VAL A 66 3.31 -17.85 8.13
N LEU A 67 3.23 -16.53 8.03
CA LEU A 67 1.98 -15.78 7.97
C LEU A 67 1.31 -15.76 6.58
N GLY A 68 1.96 -16.36 5.57
CA GLY A 68 1.47 -16.34 4.19
C GLY A 68 1.62 -14.98 3.50
N CYS A 69 2.54 -14.13 3.96
CA CYS A 69 2.79 -12.82 3.37
C CYS A 69 3.30 -12.98 1.93
N LYS A 70 2.69 -12.22 1.01
CA LYS A 70 3.00 -12.28 -0.42
C LYS A 70 3.72 -11.05 -0.94
N ALA A 71 3.48 -9.87 -0.35
CA ALA A 71 4.14 -8.64 -0.76
C ALA A 71 4.97 -8.04 0.38
N LEU A 72 6.19 -7.60 0.05
CA LEU A 72 7.10 -6.95 1.00
C LEU A 72 7.63 -5.65 0.40
N GLU A 73 7.46 -4.55 1.13
CA GLU A 73 8.11 -3.27 0.84
C GLU A 73 9.29 -3.05 1.80
N LEU A 74 10.50 -2.91 1.26
CA LEU A 74 11.69 -2.55 2.00
C LEU A 74 11.98 -1.07 1.79
N ARG A 75 12.09 -0.29 2.86
CA ARG A 75 12.30 1.16 2.77
C ARG A 75 13.55 1.56 3.52
N TYR A 76 14.58 1.95 2.77
CA TYR A 76 15.86 2.39 3.30
C TYR A 76 15.88 3.92 3.30
N TYR A 77 15.90 4.52 4.49
CA TYR A 77 15.93 5.98 4.70
C TYR A 77 17.34 6.57 4.60
N TYR A 78 18.20 5.94 3.81
CA TYR A 78 19.59 6.30 3.57
C TYR A 78 20.05 5.78 2.21
N GLN A 79 21.24 6.20 1.77
CA GLN A 79 21.87 5.63 0.58
C GLN A 79 22.39 4.22 0.91
N LEU A 80 21.73 3.21 0.33
CA LEU A 80 22.09 1.81 0.52
C LEU A 80 23.09 1.38 -0.57
N PRO A 81 24.25 0.80 -0.22
CA PRO A 81 25.15 0.23 -1.22
C PRO A 81 24.46 -0.89 -2.02
N LEU A 82 24.74 -0.97 -3.31
CA LEU A 82 24.05 -1.90 -4.22
C LEU A 82 24.18 -3.37 -3.79
N ASP A 83 25.33 -3.77 -3.26
CA ASP A 83 25.54 -5.14 -2.81
C ASP A 83 24.73 -5.49 -1.56
N GLU A 84 24.41 -4.51 -0.71
CA GLU A 84 23.48 -4.74 0.40
C GLU A 84 22.06 -4.97 -0.10
N LEU A 85 21.64 -4.20 -1.11
CA LEU A 85 20.35 -4.43 -1.77
C LEU A 85 20.27 -5.82 -2.39
N LYS A 86 21.33 -6.29 -3.07
CA LYS A 86 21.36 -7.65 -3.62
C LYS A 86 21.23 -8.72 -2.53
N ARG A 87 21.90 -8.56 -1.38
CA ARG A 87 21.72 -9.44 -0.21
C ARG A 87 20.27 -9.39 0.28
N ALA A 88 19.74 -8.16 0.36
CA ALA A 88 18.35 -7.78 0.47
C ALA A 88 17.38 -8.75 -0.23
N LEU A 89 17.48 -8.68 -1.55
CA LEU A 89 16.65 -9.40 -2.50
C LEU A 89 16.89 -10.90 -2.48
N MET A 90 18.13 -11.36 -2.25
CA MET A 90 18.46 -12.78 -2.15
C MET A 90 17.72 -13.48 -1.00
N ILE A 91 17.56 -12.80 0.15
CA ILE A 91 16.77 -13.32 1.28
C ILE A 91 15.31 -13.52 0.84
N THR A 92 14.71 -12.52 0.20
CA THR A 92 13.32 -12.60 -0.29
C THR A 92 13.12 -13.60 -1.44
N ALA A 93 14.16 -13.89 -2.22
CA ALA A 93 14.11 -14.86 -3.30
C ALA A 93 13.84 -16.28 -2.77
N ARG A 94 14.29 -16.59 -1.55
CA ARG A 94 14.18 -17.92 -0.91
C ARG A 94 12.92 -18.11 -0.08
N SER A 95 12.05 -17.10 -0.02
CA SER A 95 10.84 -17.11 0.81
C SER A 95 9.55 -17.27 0.00
N SER A 96 8.40 -17.32 0.68
CA SER A 96 7.08 -17.34 0.05
C SER A 96 6.64 -15.98 -0.53
N ILE A 97 7.44 -14.92 -0.31
CA ILE A 97 7.14 -13.59 -0.86
C ILE A 97 7.13 -13.68 -2.38
N GLU A 98 6.10 -13.13 -3.01
CA GLU A 98 5.90 -13.15 -4.46
C GLU A 98 6.27 -11.80 -5.09
N LYS A 99 6.09 -10.72 -4.33
CA LYS A 99 6.30 -9.34 -4.78
C LYS A 99 7.17 -8.56 -3.80
N VAL A 100 8.25 -7.98 -4.30
CA VAL A 100 9.13 -7.10 -3.54
C VAL A 100 9.12 -5.70 -4.14
N GLU A 101 8.99 -4.72 -3.28
CA GLU A 101 9.09 -3.30 -3.60
C GLU A 101 10.19 -2.69 -2.74
N VAL A 102 10.98 -1.78 -3.31
CA VAL A 102 12.09 -1.16 -2.59
C VAL A 102 12.03 0.35 -2.75
N CYS A 103 12.13 1.08 -1.65
CA CYS A 103 12.35 2.52 -1.62
C CYS A 103 13.74 2.80 -1.06
N VAL A 104 14.55 3.57 -1.79
CA VAL A 104 15.94 3.88 -1.42
C VAL A 104 16.33 5.28 -1.91
N GLU A 105 17.30 5.92 -1.26
CA GLU A 105 17.86 7.17 -1.77
C GLU A 105 18.76 6.92 -2.99
N LYS A 106 18.58 7.70 -4.05
CA LYS A 106 19.37 7.59 -5.29
C LYS A 106 20.85 7.74 -4.97
N SER A 107 21.65 6.78 -5.44
CA SER A 107 23.12 6.87 -5.47
C SER A 107 23.64 6.76 -6.90
N VAL A 108 24.96 6.94 -7.07
CA VAL A 108 25.66 6.80 -8.36
C VAL A 108 25.60 5.37 -8.91
N GLU A 109 25.36 4.37 -8.06
CA GLU A 109 25.28 2.95 -8.44
C GLU A 109 23.94 2.59 -9.11
N PHE A 110 22.86 3.28 -8.76
CA PHE A 110 21.50 3.02 -9.24
C PHE A 110 21.25 3.59 -10.64
N LYS A 111 22.06 3.21 -11.64
CA LYS A 111 21.83 3.57 -13.05
C LYS A 111 20.76 2.67 -13.66
N LEU A 112 20.10 3.13 -14.72
CA LEU A 112 19.00 2.39 -15.36
C LEU A 112 19.42 0.95 -15.75
N GLU A 113 20.58 0.79 -16.38
CA GLU A 113 21.14 -0.51 -16.75
C GLU A 113 21.31 -1.44 -15.53
N THR A 114 21.83 -0.91 -14.42
CA THR A 114 21.96 -1.66 -13.16
C THR A 114 20.59 -2.12 -12.64
N LEU A 115 19.57 -1.28 -12.73
CA LEU A 115 18.23 -1.57 -12.21
C LEU A 115 17.50 -2.61 -13.06
N VAL A 116 17.70 -2.57 -14.37
CA VAL A 116 17.20 -3.59 -15.29
C VAL A 116 17.89 -4.93 -15.00
N ALA A 117 19.21 -4.95 -14.84
CA ALA A 117 19.95 -6.17 -14.46
C ALA A 117 19.51 -6.72 -13.10
N LEU A 118 19.15 -5.86 -12.13
CA LEU A 118 18.56 -6.30 -10.86
C LEU A 118 17.22 -7.02 -11.06
N LYS A 119 16.35 -6.56 -11.96
CA LYS A 119 15.09 -7.24 -12.26
C LYS A 119 15.32 -8.64 -12.85
N GLU A 120 16.24 -8.76 -13.79
CA GLU A 120 16.58 -10.04 -14.41
C GLU A 120 17.12 -11.03 -13.35
N ALA A 121 17.99 -10.56 -12.45
CA ALA A 121 18.55 -11.38 -11.38
C ALA A 121 17.55 -11.70 -10.25
N PHE A 122 16.59 -10.82 -9.99
CA PHE A 122 15.61 -10.93 -8.91
C PHE A 122 14.18 -10.72 -9.44
N PRO A 123 13.55 -11.73 -10.07
CA PRO A 123 12.26 -11.58 -10.73
C PRO A 123 11.10 -11.12 -9.83
N LYS A 124 11.18 -11.38 -8.52
CA LYS A 124 10.21 -10.92 -7.51
C LYS A 124 10.23 -9.40 -7.30
N LEU A 125 11.31 -8.72 -7.69
CA LEU A 125 11.40 -7.26 -7.64
C LEU A 125 10.42 -6.67 -8.66
N SER A 126 9.47 -5.86 -8.17
CA SER A 126 8.36 -5.34 -8.96
C SER A 126 8.31 -3.82 -8.97
N LYS A 127 8.90 -3.16 -7.97
CA LYS A 127 8.96 -1.71 -7.89
C LYS A 127 10.25 -1.23 -7.23
N LEU A 128 10.83 -0.18 -7.78
CA LEU A 128 11.94 0.57 -7.20
C LEU A 128 11.58 2.06 -7.16
N THR A 129 11.54 2.63 -5.96
CA THR A 129 11.39 4.08 -5.76
C THR A 129 12.74 4.66 -5.39
N LEU A 130 13.30 5.51 -6.24
CA LEU A 130 14.54 6.24 -6.05
C LEU A 130 14.23 7.66 -5.60
N SER A 131 14.38 7.91 -4.30
CA SER A 131 14.19 9.25 -3.72
C SER A 131 15.43 10.13 -3.93
N ASN A 132 15.30 11.45 -3.76
CA ASN A 132 16.39 12.41 -3.97
C ASN A 132 17.05 12.30 -5.37
N ALA A 133 16.23 12.03 -6.40
CA ALA A 133 16.66 12.03 -7.79
C ALA A 133 16.68 13.47 -8.36
N LEU A 134 17.32 13.63 -9.52
CA LEU A 134 17.38 14.93 -10.21
C LEU A 134 16.04 15.35 -10.82
N GLU A 135 15.18 14.39 -11.13
CA GLU A 135 13.90 14.61 -11.79
C GLU A 135 12.86 13.54 -11.41
N ASN A 136 11.58 13.89 -11.57
CA ASN A 136 10.46 12.97 -11.38
C ASN A 136 10.20 12.21 -12.68
N VAL A 137 10.53 10.91 -12.70
CA VAL A 137 10.41 10.06 -13.89
C VAL A 137 9.86 8.69 -13.50
N ILE A 138 8.97 8.14 -14.33
CA ILE A 138 8.49 6.77 -14.21
C ILE A 138 8.98 6.00 -15.43
N TYR A 139 9.67 4.88 -15.18
CA TYR A 139 10.12 3.95 -16.19
C TYR A 139 9.53 2.56 -15.90
N LYS A 140 9.11 1.85 -16.93
CA LYS A 140 8.53 0.50 -16.82
C LYS A 140 9.29 -0.46 -17.73
N HIS A 141 9.68 -1.61 -17.19
CA HIS A 141 10.40 -2.64 -17.94
C HIS A 141 10.10 -4.03 -17.37
N ASP A 142 9.57 -4.94 -18.19
CA ASP A 142 9.32 -6.35 -17.82
C ASP A 142 8.66 -6.55 -16.44
N GLY A 143 7.58 -5.80 -16.18
CA GLY A 143 6.87 -5.85 -14.89
C GLY A 143 7.59 -5.17 -13.71
N LEU A 144 8.79 -4.61 -13.89
CA LEU A 144 9.40 -3.66 -12.96
C LEU A 144 8.89 -2.24 -13.23
N VAL A 145 8.51 -1.54 -12.17
CA VAL A 145 8.24 -0.09 -12.18
C VAL A 145 9.35 0.64 -11.43
N ILE A 146 10.09 1.51 -12.11
CA ILE A 146 11.09 2.39 -11.51
C ILE A 146 10.48 3.79 -11.41
N ILE A 147 10.45 4.34 -10.20
CA ILE A 147 9.96 5.69 -9.91
C ILE A 147 11.13 6.49 -9.37
N SER A 148 11.66 7.42 -10.16
CA SER A 148 12.59 8.44 -9.67
C SER A 148 11.77 9.62 -9.18
N THR A 149 12.10 10.16 -8.01
CA THR A 149 11.46 11.38 -7.50
C THR A 149 12.45 12.36 -6.88
N THR A 150 12.19 13.65 -7.09
CA THR A 150 12.93 14.75 -6.45
C THR A 150 12.64 14.86 -4.96
N GLU A 151 11.58 14.22 -4.47
CA GLU A 151 11.27 14.18 -3.04
C GLU A 151 12.34 13.43 -2.26
N ILE A 152 12.73 13.97 -1.10
CA ILE A 152 13.62 13.29 -0.14
C ILE A 152 12.74 12.45 0.80
N ILE A 153 12.97 11.13 0.81
CA ILE A 153 12.21 10.18 1.63
C ILE A 153 13.15 9.57 2.66
N ARG A 154 13.17 10.16 3.86
CA ARG A 154 13.98 9.71 5.01
C ARG A 154 13.15 9.38 6.26
N SER A 155 11.84 9.27 6.09
CA SER A 155 10.90 8.87 7.14
C SER A 155 9.59 8.37 6.54
N GLU A 156 8.81 7.71 7.38
CA GLU A 156 7.47 7.19 7.15
C GLU A 156 6.41 8.28 6.91
N ASN A 157 6.74 9.55 7.17
CA ASN A 157 5.79 10.67 7.17
C ASN A 157 5.21 11.03 5.80
N LYS A 158 5.79 10.47 4.74
CA LYS A 158 5.38 10.68 3.35
C LYS A 158 4.23 9.75 2.91
N CYS A 159 3.79 8.80 3.76
CA CYS A 159 2.64 7.94 3.48
C CYS A 159 1.28 8.68 3.64
N GLY A 160 0.17 8.03 3.25
CA GLY A 160 -1.20 8.47 3.59
C GLY A 160 -1.79 9.53 2.68
N VAL A 161 -1.20 9.80 1.52
CA VAL A 161 -1.84 10.64 0.50
C VAL A 161 -3.07 9.90 -0.03
N THR A 162 -4.25 10.52 0.10
CA THR A 162 -5.56 9.94 -0.23
C THR A 162 -6.41 10.99 -0.95
N GLY A 163 -7.29 10.60 -1.86
CA GLY A 163 -8.09 11.52 -2.67
C GLY A 163 -8.58 10.93 -3.99
N ASP A 164 -9.25 11.76 -4.79
CA ASP A 164 -9.79 11.43 -6.11
C ASP A 164 -8.72 10.96 -7.10
N SER A 165 -7.57 11.63 -7.14
CA SER A 165 -6.41 11.23 -7.96
C SER A 165 -5.77 9.90 -7.53
N TYR A 166 -6.18 9.34 -6.38
CA TYR A 166 -5.69 8.08 -5.83
C TYR A 166 -6.79 7.02 -5.77
N CYS A 167 -7.87 7.22 -6.52
CA CYS A 167 -8.90 6.20 -6.72
C CYS A 167 -8.39 5.15 -7.71
N ILE A 168 -8.49 3.88 -7.31
CA ILE A 168 -8.04 2.74 -8.09
C ILE A 168 -9.26 1.85 -8.32
N ALA A 169 -9.65 1.67 -9.58
CA ALA A 169 -10.78 0.83 -9.97
C ALA A 169 -10.34 -0.65 -10.07
N GLU A 170 -9.99 -1.25 -8.93
CA GLU A 170 -9.55 -2.63 -8.83
C GLU A 170 -10.53 -3.47 -8.00
N HIS A 171 -10.86 -4.67 -8.48
CA HIS A 171 -11.83 -5.57 -7.86
C HIS A 171 -11.47 -5.86 -6.39
N ARG A 172 -10.20 -6.16 -6.13
CA ARG A 172 -9.71 -6.45 -4.78
C ARG A 172 -9.84 -5.26 -3.84
N LEU A 173 -9.50 -4.06 -4.30
CA LEU A 173 -9.63 -2.85 -3.49
C LEU A 173 -11.09 -2.58 -3.16
N TYR A 174 -11.97 -2.72 -4.13
CA TYR A 174 -13.41 -2.53 -3.94
C TYR A 174 -13.96 -3.48 -2.88
N TRP A 175 -13.69 -4.79 -3.03
CA TRP A 175 -14.11 -5.81 -2.08
C TRP A 175 -13.55 -5.56 -0.68
N GLU A 176 -12.23 -5.33 -0.55
CA GLU A 176 -11.60 -5.05 0.75
C GLU A 176 -12.19 -3.80 1.41
N SER A 177 -12.54 -2.76 0.64
CA SER A 177 -13.09 -1.51 1.18
C SER A 177 -14.52 -1.65 1.72
N MET A 178 -15.29 -2.61 1.24
CA MET A 178 -16.65 -2.88 1.74
C MET A 178 -16.63 -3.56 3.11
N TYR A 179 -15.69 -4.47 3.33
CA TYR A 179 -15.68 -5.32 4.52
C TYR A 179 -14.61 -4.91 5.55
N TYR A 180 -13.52 -4.29 5.09
CA TYR A 180 -12.34 -4.01 5.90
C TYR A 180 -11.71 -2.64 5.62
N ASN A 181 -10.72 -2.28 6.44
CA ASN A 181 -9.86 -1.14 6.20
C ASN A 181 -8.84 -1.48 5.10
N ASN A 182 -9.05 -0.96 3.89
CA ASN A 182 -8.21 -1.27 2.73
C ASN A 182 -6.73 -0.86 2.81
N CYS A 183 -6.32 -0.14 3.86
CA CYS A 183 -4.92 0.21 4.09
C CYS A 183 -4.27 -0.66 5.16
N LEU A 184 -5.00 -1.08 6.19
CA LEU A 184 -4.45 -1.75 7.37
C LEU A 184 -4.84 -3.23 7.49
N TYR A 185 -5.90 -3.67 6.80
CA TYR A 185 -6.33 -5.06 6.81
C TYR A 185 -5.22 -5.98 6.29
N LYS A 186 -4.90 -7.03 7.07
CA LYS A 186 -3.81 -7.98 6.81
C LYS A 186 -2.45 -7.33 6.50
N LYS A 187 -2.22 -6.10 6.95
CA LYS A 187 -0.93 -5.41 6.83
C LYS A 187 -0.18 -5.43 8.15
N ILE A 188 1.12 -5.70 8.07
CA ILE A 188 2.05 -5.56 9.20
C ILE A 188 3.22 -4.68 8.79
N ALA A 189 3.84 -4.03 9.76
CA ALA A 189 5.02 -3.26 9.51
C ALA A 189 6.01 -3.33 10.67
N ILE A 190 7.28 -3.12 10.36
CA ILE A 190 8.38 -3.00 11.30
C ILE A 190 9.03 -1.65 11.05
N ASP A 191 9.06 -0.79 12.07
CA ASP A 191 9.71 0.52 11.94
C ASP A 191 11.25 0.39 11.99
N LYS A 192 11.94 1.49 11.68
CA LYS A 192 13.41 1.54 11.64
C LYS A 192 14.05 1.23 12.99
N GLU A 193 13.32 1.40 14.08
CA GLU A 193 13.74 1.01 15.43
C GLU A 193 13.47 -0.46 15.76
N GLY A 194 12.79 -1.22 14.90
CA GLY A 194 12.49 -2.65 15.07
C GLY A 194 11.17 -2.95 15.78
N TYR A 195 10.31 -1.96 16.00
CA TYR A 195 8.99 -2.19 16.60
C TYR A 195 7.95 -2.63 15.57
N ILE A 196 7.11 -3.58 15.97
CA ILE A 196 6.02 -4.13 15.17
C ILE A 196 4.78 -3.22 15.26
N LYS A 197 4.18 -2.90 14.11
CA LYS A 197 3.10 -1.90 13.93
C LYS A 197 2.13 -2.35 12.82
N ASN A 198 0.94 -1.75 12.70
CA ASN A 198 0.07 -2.00 11.53
C ASN A 198 0.60 -1.31 10.25
N CYS A 199 1.26 -0.17 10.43
CA CYS A 199 1.89 0.64 9.40
C CYS A 199 2.94 1.51 10.11
N PRO A 200 4.08 1.87 9.47
CA PRO A 200 5.13 2.60 10.17
C PRO A 200 4.69 3.97 10.70
N SER A 201 3.71 4.60 10.06
CA SER A 201 3.12 5.86 10.51
C SER A 201 2.15 5.75 11.71
N MET A 202 1.76 4.54 12.12
CA MET A 202 0.88 4.35 13.28
C MET A 202 1.63 4.66 14.59
N LYS A 203 0.92 5.06 15.64
CA LYS A 203 1.58 5.38 16.92
C LYS A 203 1.81 4.15 17.80
N GLU A 204 0.92 3.17 17.71
CA GLU A 204 0.99 1.96 18.53
C GLU A 204 2.13 1.05 18.11
N ARG A 205 2.72 0.39 19.11
CA ARG A 205 3.78 -0.60 19.00
C ARG A 205 3.28 -1.87 19.70
N TYR A 206 3.49 -3.01 19.08
CA TYR A 206 2.98 -4.30 19.56
C TYR A 206 4.08 -5.23 20.07
N GLY A 207 5.28 -4.69 20.28
CA GLY A 207 6.48 -5.44 20.66
C GLY A 207 7.66 -5.09 19.76
N HIS A 208 8.86 -5.51 20.17
CA HIS A 208 10.06 -5.41 19.36
C HIS A 208 10.35 -6.76 18.69
N VAL A 209 10.77 -6.75 17.43
CA VAL A 209 10.89 -7.97 16.62
C VAL A 209 11.95 -8.97 17.11
N THR A 210 12.86 -8.55 18.00
CA THR A 210 13.82 -9.45 18.66
C THR A 210 13.25 -10.20 19.86
N GLU A 211 12.09 -9.76 20.38
CA GLU A 211 11.49 -10.27 21.61
C GLU A 211 10.07 -10.80 21.39
N THR A 212 9.44 -10.42 20.27
CA THR A 212 8.03 -10.69 19.98
C THR A 212 7.90 -11.25 18.58
N THR A 213 7.21 -12.39 18.44
CA THR A 213 6.94 -12.99 17.13
C THR A 213 5.83 -12.24 16.41
N LEU A 214 5.94 -12.10 15.09
CA LEU A 214 4.91 -11.53 14.23
C LEU A 214 3.61 -12.32 14.36
N THR A 215 3.70 -13.66 14.50
CA THR A 215 2.52 -14.52 14.66
C THR A 215 1.71 -14.16 15.91
N SER A 216 2.38 -13.95 17.06
CA SER A 216 1.68 -13.57 18.29
C SER A 216 0.99 -12.21 18.17
N VAL A 217 1.63 -11.24 17.50
CA VAL A 217 1.06 -9.91 17.27
C VAL A 217 -0.18 -10.00 16.38
N VAL A 218 -0.08 -10.72 15.26
CA VAL A 218 -1.17 -10.85 14.29
C VAL A 218 -2.39 -11.53 14.89
N GLN A 219 -2.23 -12.39 15.89
CA GLN A 219 -3.33 -13.05 16.60
C GLN A 219 -4.01 -12.14 17.64
N SER A 220 -3.39 -11.03 18.03
CA SER A 220 -3.93 -10.15 19.06
C SER A 220 -5.08 -9.26 18.56
N ASP A 221 -6.13 -9.11 19.37
CA ASP A 221 -7.23 -8.19 19.09
C ASP A 221 -6.75 -6.73 19.03
N ALA A 222 -5.75 -6.40 19.86
CA ALA A 222 -5.14 -5.08 19.87
C ALA A 222 -4.56 -4.70 18.50
N PHE A 223 -3.90 -5.64 17.82
CA PHE A 223 -3.38 -5.43 16.47
C PHE A 223 -4.49 -5.34 15.43
N ARG A 224 -5.52 -6.19 15.54
CA ARG A 224 -6.63 -6.28 14.58
C ARG A 224 -7.67 -5.18 14.71
N LYS A 225 -7.62 -4.35 15.77
CA LYS A 225 -8.65 -3.34 16.08
C LYS A 225 -9.02 -2.38 14.93
N TYR A 226 -8.10 -2.10 14.01
CA TYR A 226 -8.36 -1.21 12.86
C TYR A 226 -8.90 -1.93 11.62
N TRP A 227 -8.85 -3.26 11.57
CA TRP A 227 -9.16 -4.04 10.37
C TRP A 227 -10.59 -3.85 9.91
N GLU A 228 -11.53 -3.64 10.83
CA GLU A 228 -12.95 -3.50 10.51
C GLU A 228 -13.40 -2.04 10.40
N ILE A 229 -12.49 -1.06 10.46
CA ILE A 229 -12.84 0.36 10.30
C ILE A 229 -12.92 0.68 8.79
N THR A 230 -14.07 0.37 8.21
CA THR A 230 -14.42 0.68 6.81
C THR A 230 -14.77 2.14 6.64
N LYS A 231 -14.81 2.61 5.38
CA LYS A 231 -15.25 3.99 5.08
C LYS A 231 -16.73 4.24 5.35
N ASP A 232 -17.55 3.20 5.46
CA ASP A 232 -18.94 3.31 5.89
C ASP A 232 -19.07 3.70 7.37
N LYS A 233 -18.04 3.46 8.19
CA LYS A 233 -17.99 3.87 9.61
C LYS A 233 -17.37 5.25 9.84
N ILE A 234 -16.88 5.91 8.78
CA ILE A 234 -16.17 7.19 8.86
C ILE A 234 -17.11 8.29 8.37
N GLU A 235 -17.43 9.27 9.21
CA GLU A 235 -18.52 10.24 9.00
C GLU A 235 -18.59 10.80 7.56
N VAL A 236 -17.62 11.62 7.15
CA VAL A 236 -17.61 12.23 5.80
C VAL A 236 -17.43 11.19 4.69
N CYS A 237 -16.72 10.10 4.95
CA CYS A 237 -16.42 9.09 3.94
C CYS A 237 -17.60 8.15 3.68
N SER A 238 -18.51 7.96 4.63
CA SER A 238 -19.70 7.12 4.50
C SER A 238 -20.67 7.67 3.44
N GLN A 239 -20.63 8.98 3.23
CA GLN A 239 -21.42 9.70 2.23
C GLN A 239 -20.64 9.91 0.91
N CYS A 240 -19.39 9.47 0.84
CA CYS A 240 -18.54 9.65 -0.34
C CYS A 240 -18.84 8.57 -1.39
N GLU A 241 -19.08 8.98 -2.62
CA GLU A 241 -19.27 8.12 -3.79
C GLU A 241 -17.98 7.37 -4.18
N LEU A 242 -16.81 7.87 -3.77
CA LEU A 242 -15.50 7.26 -4.06
C LEU A 242 -15.03 6.26 -2.97
N ARG A 243 -15.84 6.03 -1.93
CA ARG A 243 -15.38 5.36 -0.70
C ARG A 243 -14.85 3.92 -0.89
N TYR A 244 -15.33 3.21 -1.90
CA TYR A 244 -14.87 1.84 -2.19
C TYR A 244 -13.68 1.76 -3.14
N VAL A 245 -13.27 2.87 -3.77
CA VAL A 245 -12.13 2.91 -4.69
C VAL A 245 -10.99 3.81 -4.19
N CYS A 246 -11.24 4.59 -3.14
CA CYS A 246 -10.26 5.46 -2.50
C CYS A 246 -9.43 4.68 -1.46
N GLN A 247 -8.12 4.93 -1.42
CA GLN A 247 -7.23 4.43 -0.36
C GLN A 247 -7.52 5.11 0.98
N ASP A 248 -7.41 4.37 2.09
CA ASP A 248 -7.58 4.93 3.43
C ASP A 248 -6.27 5.28 4.15
N CYS A 249 -6.36 6.10 5.19
CA CYS A 249 -5.28 6.31 6.15
C CYS A 249 -5.84 6.60 7.55
N ARG A 250 -5.59 5.69 8.50
CA ARG A 250 -5.92 5.88 9.93
C ARG A 250 -4.76 6.45 10.76
N ALA A 251 -3.55 6.50 10.20
CA ALA A 251 -2.39 7.09 10.86
C ALA A 251 -2.49 8.63 10.95
N TYR A 252 -3.12 9.26 9.95
CA TYR A 252 -3.29 10.70 9.86
C TYR A 252 -4.78 11.04 9.70
N THR A 253 -5.45 11.32 10.81
CA THR A 253 -6.86 11.77 10.86
C THR A 253 -6.94 13.26 11.17
N ILE A 254 -8.06 13.92 10.79
CA ILE A 254 -8.30 15.33 11.13
C ILE A 254 -8.39 15.50 12.65
N GLU A 255 -9.16 14.64 13.32
CA GLU A 255 -9.26 14.61 14.77
C GLU A 255 -8.27 13.59 15.34
N THR A 256 -7.29 14.09 16.09
CA THR A 256 -6.30 13.23 16.73
C THR A 256 -6.97 12.31 17.75
N GLY A 257 -6.72 11.00 17.64
CA GLY A 257 -7.27 10.00 18.56
C GLY A 257 -8.66 9.49 18.20
N ASN A 258 -9.33 10.07 17.20
CA ASN A 258 -10.59 9.56 16.68
C ASN A 258 -10.35 8.72 15.41
N PRO A 259 -10.40 7.38 15.47
CA PRO A 259 -10.16 6.52 14.32
C PRO A 259 -11.31 6.57 13.29
N TYR A 260 -12.45 7.18 13.61
CA TYR A 260 -13.60 7.38 12.72
C TYR A 260 -13.60 8.76 12.04
N SER A 261 -12.57 9.57 12.28
CA SER A 261 -12.41 10.87 11.63
C SER A 261 -11.89 10.73 10.19
N LYS A 262 -12.16 11.74 9.37
CA LYS A 262 -11.71 11.81 7.97
C LYS A 262 -10.17 11.77 7.90
N PRO A 263 -9.57 11.11 6.89
CA PRO A 263 -8.13 11.21 6.65
C PRO A 263 -7.70 12.66 6.47
N LEU A 264 -6.64 13.08 7.18
CA LEU A 264 -6.13 14.45 7.18
C LEU A 264 -5.72 14.93 5.77
N LYS A 265 -5.18 14.03 4.96
CA LYS A 265 -4.63 14.35 3.63
C LYS A 265 -5.68 14.31 2.51
N CYS A 266 -6.92 13.88 2.80
CA CYS A 266 -8.00 13.86 1.82
C CYS A 266 -8.62 15.24 1.64
N ARG A 267 -8.46 15.81 0.44
CA ARG A 267 -8.99 17.14 0.07
C ARG A 267 -10.40 17.09 -0.55
N TYR A 268 -10.88 15.91 -0.91
CA TYR A 268 -12.20 15.72 -1.49
C TYR A 268 -13.32 15.91 -0.44
N ASP A 269 -14.41 16.61 -0.79
CA ASP A 269 -15.60 16.77 0.06
C ASP A 269 -16.83 16.39 -0.77
N PRO A 270 -17.47 15.24 -0.51
CA PRO A 270 -18.60 14.75 -1.33
C PRO A 270 -19.88 15.60 -1.20
N ARG A 271 -19.88 16.62 -0.33
CA ARG A 271 -21.00 17.53 -0.10
C ARG A 271 -20.88 18.85 -0.86
N LYS A 272 -19.79 19.05 -1.60
CA LYS A 272 -19.51 20.26 -2.40
C LYS A 272 -19.47 19.92 -3.87
#